data_AF-A0A538CT74-F1
#
_entry.id   AF-A0A538CT74-F1
#
_cell.length_a   1.000
_cell.length_b   1.000
_cell.length_c   1.000
_cell.angle_alpha   90.00
_cell.angle_beta   90.00
_cell.angle_gamma   90.00
#
_symmetry.space_group_name_H-M   'P 1'
#
loop_
_entity.id
_entity.type
_entity.pdbx_description
1 polymer ?
#
loop_
_entity_poly.entity_id
_entity_poly.type
_entity_poly.pdbx_seq_one_letter_code
_entity_poly.pdbx_strand_id
1 'polypeptide(L)' 'MTEIRVVVVSAEEADYGVAEFWCGAEQLGMTIFDDGQLQFRIDARADGSPWVVEAAGLARALSDATRQLAAY' A
#
# COMPACT_ATOMS: atom_id res chain seq x y z
N MET A 1 -6.55 -6.38 -16.08
CA MET A 1 -6.72 -5.74 -14.76
C MET A 1 -5.35 -5.62 -14.13
N THR A 2 -5.07 -4.47 -13.52
CA THR A 2 -3.73 -4.09 -13.06
C THR A 2 -3.44 -4.72 -11.70
N GLU A 3 -2.35 -5.45 -11.60
CA GLU A 3 -1.82 -5.98 -10.35
C GLU A 3 -1.38 -4.84 -9.41
N ILE A 4 -1.59 -5.00 -8.11
CA ILE A 4 -1.11 -4.08 -7.08
C ILE A 4 0.20 -4.63 -6.54
N ARG A 5 1.29 -3.90 -6.74
CA ARG A 5 2.62 -4.24 -6.21
C ARG A 5 2.85 -3.51 -4.90
N VAL A 6 3.36 -4.23 -3.91
CA VAL A 6 3.70 -3.68 -2.59
C VAL A 6 5.21 -3.53 -2.45
N VAL A 7 5.66 -2.38 -1.94
CA VAL A 7 7.07 -2.06 -1.73
C VAL A 7 7.26 -1.47 -0.32
N VAL A 8 8.25 -1.98 0.41
CA VAL A 8 8.79 -1.38 1.64
C VAL A 8 10.26 -1.10 1.36
N VAL A 9 10.72 0.15 1.40
CA VAL A 9 12.08 0.47 0.90
C VAL A 9 13.16 0.44 1.98
N SER A 10 12.80 0.45 3.27
CA SER A 10 13.77 0.38 4.36
C SER A 10 13.19 -0.10 5.69
N ALA A 11 14.08 -0.44 6.64
CA ALA A 11 13.70 -0.72 8.02
C ALA A 11 13.13 0.52 8.73
N GLU A 12 13.64 1.71 8.42
CA GLU A 12 13.10 2.96 8.98
C GLU A 12 11.64 3.16 8.54
N GLU A 13 11.33 2.94 7.27
CA GLU A 13 9.94 2.98 6.79
C GLU A 13 9.07 1.92 7.44
N ALA A 14 9.61 0.72 7.65
CA ALA A 14 8.88 -0.36 8.31
C ALA A 14 8.51 0.01 9.76
N ASP A 15 9.41 0.68 10.49
CA ASP A 15 9.14 1.18 11.85
C ASP A 15 7.98 2.19 11.87
N TYR A 16 7.79 2.97 10.80
CA TYR A 16 6.64 3.87 10.64
C TYR A 16 5.42 3.21 9.98
N GLY A 17 5.47 1.91 9.72
CA GLY A 17 4.39 1.15 9.06
C GLY A 17 4.19 1.53 7.59
N VAL A 18 5.20 2.08 6.92
CA VAL A 18 5.13 2.56 5.54
C VAL A 18 5.37 1.41 4.56
N ALA A 19 4.31 1.04 3.85
CA ALA A 19 4.37 0.17 2.69
C ALA A 19 3.61 0.84 1.55
N GLU A 20 4.23 0.97 0.39
CA GLU A 20 3.67 1.62 -0.78
C GLU A 20 2.94 0.63 -1.69
N PHE A 21 1.80 1.06 -2.24
CA PHE A 21 0.96 0.27 -3.12
C PHE A 21 0.97 0.90 -4.51
N TRP A 22 1.38 0.14 -5.51
CA TRP A 22 1.62 0.63 -6.87
C TRP A 22 0.76 -0.11 -7.89
N CYS A 23 0.05 0.65 -8.74
CA CYS A 23 -0.70 0.17 -9.90
C CYS A 23 0.06 0.59 -11.16
N GLY A 24 0.89 -0.30 -11.70
CA GLY A 24 1.81 0.05 -12.78
C GLY A 24 2.85 1.09 -12.31
N ALA A 25 2.84 2.28 -12.93
CA ALA A 25 3.75 3.38 -12.61
C ALA A 25 3.15 4.44 -11.67
N GLU A 26 1.88 4.27 -11.27
CA GLU A 26 1.19 5.21 -10.41
C GLU A 26 1.02 4.63 -9.00
N GLN A 27 1.23 5.45 -7.98
CA GLN A 27 1.03 5.07 -6.58
C GLN A 27 -0.46 5.17 -6.25
N LEU A 28 -1.04 4.04 -5.83
CA LEU A 28 -2.42 3.94 -5.32
C LEU A 28 -2.54 4.58 -3.93
N GLY A 29 -1.52 4.33 -3.10
CA GLY A 29 -1.52 4.75 -1.71
C GLY A 29 -0.41 4.10 -0.92
N MET A 30 -0.49 4.21 0.40
CA MET A 30 0.48 3.63 1.33
C MET A 30 -0.18 3.27 2.65
N THR A 31 0.40 2.33 3.38
CA THR A 31 0.11 2.21 4.81
C THR A 31 0.90 3.22 5.62
N ILE A 32 0.36 3.56 6.78
CA ILE A 32 1.04 4.31 7.84
C ILE A 32 0.62 3.75 9.19
N PHE A 33 1.51 3.78 10.18
CA PHE A 33 1.12 3.49 11.56
C PHE A 33 0.63 4.79 12.22
N ASP A 34 -0.65 4.86 12.56
CA ASP A 34 -1.27 6.02 13.18
C ASP A 34 -2.31 5.57 14.22
N ASP A 35 -2.31 6.23 15.37
CA ASP A 35 -3.14 5.90 16.54
C ASP A 35 -3.10 4.41 16.94
N GLY A 36 -1.90 3.81 16.90
CA GLY A 36 -1.71 2.40 17.28
C GLY A 36 -2.26 1.39 16.27
N GLN A 37 -2.69 1.84 15.09
CA GLN A 37 -3.26 1.01 14.04
C GLN A 37 -2.50 1.19 12.72
N LEU A 38 -2.41 0.11 11.95
CA LEU A 38 -1.94 0.20 10.56
C LEU A 38 -3.11 0.66 9.68
N GLN A 39 -3.04 1.89 9.20
CA GLN A 39 -4.06 2.48 8.33
C GLN A 39 -3.61 2.41 6.88
N PHE A 40 -4.54 2.13 5.97
CA PHE A 40 -4.29 2.24 4.53
C PHE A 40 -4.84 3.55 3.99
N ARG A 41 -3.95 4.44 3.57
CA ARG A 41 -4.29 5.73 2.97
C ARG A 41 -4.27 5.60 1.45
N ILE A 42 -5.39 5.94 0.81
CA ILE A 42 -5.53 5.96 -0.65
C ILE A 42 -5.44 7.41 -1.11
N ASP A 43 -4.56 7.69 -2.05
CA ASP A 43 -4.39 9.02 -2.62
C ASP A 43 -5.25 9.17 -3.88
N ALA A 44 -5.69 10.41 -4.17
CA ALA A 44 -6.39 10.69 -5.41
C ALA A 44 -5.49 10.38 -6.61
N ARG A 45 -6.05 9.77 -7.66
CA ARG A 45 -5.30 9.50 -8.87
C ARG A 45 -4.90 10.80 -9.56
N ALA A 46 -3.74 10.80 -10.21
CA ALA A 46 -3.20 12.01 -10.85
C ALA A 46 -4.12 12.59 -11.95
N ASP A 47 -4.90 11.74 -12.61
CA ASP A 47 -5.87 12.14 -13.63
C ASP A 47 -7.23 12.58 -13.08
N GLY A 48 -7.41 12.55 -11.75
CA GLY A 48 -8.66 12.89 -11.05
C GLY A 48 -9.76 11.82 -11.14
N SER A 49 -9.53 10.71 -11.85
CA SER A 49 -10.45 9.58 -11.89
C SER A 49 -10.35 8.73 -10.60
N PRO A 50 -11.40 7.99 -10.23
CA PRO A 50 -11.30 7.09 -9.09
C PRO A 50 -10.41 5.89 -9.40
N TRP A 51 -9.72 5.39 -8.38
CA TRP A 51 -9.06 4.10 -8.46
C TRP A 51 -10.07 2.97 -8.62
N VAL A 52 -9.80 2.07 -9.56
CA VAL A 52 -10.55 0.82 -9.73
C VAL A 52 -9.57 -0.33 -9.72
N VAL A 53 -9.63 -1.15 -8.67
CA VAL A 53 -8.80 -2.33 -8.48
C VAL A 53 -9.66 -3.53 -8.11
N GLU A 54 -9.14 -4.74 -8.31
CA GLU A 54 -9.84 -5.94 -7.86
C GLU A 54 -9.88 -6.00 -6.33
N ALA A 55 -11.05 -6.28 -5.75
CA ALA A 55 -11.17 -6.46 -4.30
C ALA A 55 -10.24 -7.57 -3.77
N ALA A 56 -10.16 -8.70 -4.50
CA ALA A 56 -9.26 -9.79 -4.14
C ALA A 56 -7.78 -9.41 -4.28
N GLY A 57 -7.43 -8.61 -5.30
CA GLY A 57 -6.09 -8.07 -5.48
C GLY A 57 -5.68 -7.12 -4.35
N LEU A 58 -6.59 -6.22 -3.95
CA LEU A 58 -6.36 -5.32 -2.82
C LEU A 58 -6.19 -6.08 -1.51
N ALA A 59 -7.03 -7.08 -1.25
CA ALA A 59 -6.91 -7.90 -0.03
C ALA A 59 -5.55 -8.63 0.04
N ARG A 60 -5.07 -9.18 -1.08
CA ARG A 60 -3.75 -9.82 -1.16
C ARG A 60 -2.63 -8.81 -0.90
N ALA A 61 -2.68 -7.66 -1.55
CA ALA A 61 -1.68 -6.61 -1.36
C ALA A 61 -1.63 -6.13 0.11
N LEU A 62 -2.78 -5.94 0.77
CA LEU A 62 -2.82 -5.57 2.18
C LEU A 62 -2.16 -6.64 3.06
N SER A 63 -2.45 -7.93 2.80
CA SER A 63 -1.80 -9.04 3.51
C SER A 63 -0.29 -9.09 3.26
N ASP A 64 0.16 -8.80 2.04
CA ASP A 64 1.58 -8.77 1.70
C ASP A 64 2.30 -7.60 2.35
N ALA A 65 1.67 -6.43 2.45
CA ALA A 65 2.22 -5.28 3.17
C ALA A 65 2.45 -5.60 4.64
N THR A 66 1.46 -6.14 5.34
CA THR A 66 1.62 -6.55 6.75
C THR A 66 2.73 -7.58 6.92
N ARG A 67 2.84 -8.55 6.00
CA ARG A 67 3.90 -9.56 6.03
C ARG A 67 5.29 -8.96 5.80
N GLN A 68 5.44 -8.05 4.85
CA GLN A 68 6.72 -7.39 4.57
C GLN A 68 7.14 -6.50 5.73
N LEU A 69 6.24 -5.67 6.25
CA LEU A 69 6.50 -4.81 7.41
C LEU A 69 6.95 -5.60 8.64
N ALA A 70 6.35 -6.76 8.89
CA ALA A 70 6.74 -7.63 10.02
C ALA A 70 8.05 -8.40 9.81
N ALA A 71 8.60 -8.41 8.59
CA ALA A 71 9.82 -9.14 8.24
C ALA A 71 11.08 -8.25 8.20
N TYR A 72 10.90 -6.92 8.23
CA TYR A 72 11.96 -5.95 8.46
C TYR A 72 12.24 -5.81 9.96
#